data_AF-A0A7C0UTT2-F1
#
_entry.id   AF-A0A7C0UTT2-F1
#
_cell.length_a   1.000
_cell.length_b   1.000
_cell.length_c   1.000
_cell.angle_alpha   90.00
_cell.angle_beta   90.00
_cell.angle_gamma   90.00
#
_symmetry.space_group_name_H-M   'P 1'
#
loop_
_entity.id
_entity.type
_entity.pdbx_description
1 polymer ?
#
loop_
_entity_poly.entity_id
_entity_poly.type
_entity_poly.pdbx_seq_one_letter_code
_entity_poly.pdbx_strand_id
1 'polypeptide(L)'
;MRVTHKMIFNSFIIPLRRNQNRLFEIEEHLIAGKRVVKPSDDPVAAARISKLRGQLARTEQYIKNIDEGKTLLSAMETAVDGIKEALVRTQELILDKLSGAESEQDWQIAADELDNIIESVLQHANATHEGRYLFAGFASQSAPFDGDGNYLGRSGDEFKIEIGEGEYMRINICGDELMITSGGINIIQMLNDFRNHVAAGDADWLRDHLSDLHDSLDHILSN
;
A
#
# COMPACT_ATOMS: atom_id res chain seq x y z
N MET A 1 6.53 -44.68 -71.13
CA MET A 1 5.83 -43.47 -70.66
C MET A 1 6.42 -42.25 -71.35
N ARG A 2 5.59 -41.30 -71.79
CA ARG A 2 6.04 -40.08 -72.47
C ARG A 2 6.19 -38.96 -71.43
N VAL A 3 7.41 -38.52 -71.17
CA VAL A 3 7.66 -37.36 -70.30
C VAL A 3 7.37 -36.10 -71.12
N THR A 4 6.37 -35.32 -70.71
CA THR A 4 6.02 -34.06 -71.39
C THR A 4 6.89 -32.92 -70.87
N HIS A 5 7.13 -31.90 -71.71
CA HIS A 5 7.92 -30.72 -71.33
C HIS A 5 7.38 -30.05 -70.05
N LYS A 6 6.06 -30.09 -69.85
CA LYS A 6 5.38 -29.65 -68.63
C LYS A 6 5.73 -30.48 -67.39
N MET A 7 5.92 -31.80 -67.53
CA MET A 7 6.39 -32.65 -66.42
C MET A 7 7.85 -32.37 -66.07
N ILE A 8 8.73 -32.17 -67.06
CA ILE A 8 10.14 -31.81 -66.82
C ILE A 8 10.19 -30.46 -66.09
N PHE A 9 9.51 -29.45 -66.61
CA PHE A 9 9.44 -28.12 -66.01
C PHE A 9 8.87 -28.15 -64.57
N ASN A 10 7.77 -28.89 -64.34
CA ASN A 10 7.21 -29.07 -63.00
C ASN A 10 8.15 -29.82 -62.06
N SER A 11 8.92 -30.80 -62.57
CA SER A 11 9.90 -31.54 -61.77
C SER A 11 11.08 -30.67 -61.30
N PHE A 12 11.34 -29.54 -61.98
CA PHE A 12 12.33 -28.55 -61.54
C PHE A 12 11.74 -27.44 -60.67
N ILE A 13 10.55 -26.93 -61.01
CA ILE A 13 9.93 -25.82 -60.27
C ILE A 13 9.45 -26.22 -58.88
N ILE A 14 8.85 -27.40 -58.73
CA ILE A 14 8.30 -27.83 -57.43
C ILE A 14 9.41 -27.93 -56.37
N PRO A 15 10.57 -28.58 -56.63
CA PRO A 15 11.68 -28.59 -55.68
C PRO A 15 12.29 -27.21 -55.45
N LEU A 16 12.40 -26.36 -56.48
CA LEU A 16 12.94 -25.01 -56.34
C LEU A 16 12.11 -24.17 -55.37
N ARG A 17 10.78 -24.16 -55.54
CA ARG A 17 9.86 -23.47 -54.62
C ARG A 17 9.93 -24.02 -53.20
N ARG A 18 10.06 -25.34 -53.05
CA ARG A 18 10.23 -25.99 -51.73
C ARG A 18 11.52 -25.54 -51.06
N ASN A 19 12.63 -25.42 -51.80
CA ASN A 19 13.91 -24.94 -51.26
C ASN A 19 13.85 -23.45 -50.91
N GLN A 20 13.21 -22.61 -51.73
CA GLN A 20 12.99 -21.20 -51.41
C GLN A 20 12.19 -21.04 -50.12
N ASN A 21 11.07 -21.76 -49.96
CA ASN A 21 10.28 -21.72 -48.73
C ASN A 21 11.09 -22.18 -47.51
N ARG A 22 11.89 -23.24 -47.65
CA ARG A 22 12.75 -23.73 -46.57
C ARG A 22 13.85 -22.73 -46.21
N LEU A 23 14.41 -22.01 -47.18
CA LEU A 23 15.35 -20.90 -46.91
C LEU A 23 14.66 -19.79 -46.12
N PHE A 24 13.46 -19.36 -46.54
CA PHE A 24 12.68 -18.36 -45.81
C PHE A 24 12.37 -18.79 -44.38
N GLU A 25 11.99 -20.05 -44.15
CA GLU A 25 11.76 -20.58 -42.79
C GLU A 25 13.05 -20.52 -41.95
N ILE A 26 14.20 -20.96 -42.50
CA ILE A 26 15.49 -20.91 -41.78
C ILE A 26 15.88 -19.47 -41.46
N GLU A 27 15.72 -18.55 -42.41
CA GLU A 27 15.97 -17.11 -42.21
C GLU A 27 15.06 -16.55 -41.10
N GLU A 28 13.78 -16.91 -41.10
CA GLU A 28 12.81 -16.50 -40.07
C GLU A 28 13.23 -16.99 -38.67
N HIS A 29 13.62 -18.26 -38.54
CA HIS A 29 14.13 -18.81 -37.28
C HIS A 29 15.44 -18.15 -36.84
N LEU A 30 16.33 -17.83 -37.78
CA LEU A 30 17.63 -17.20 -37.52
C LEU A 30 17.46 -15.76 -37.04
N ILE A 31 16.58 -14.99 -37.70
CA ILE A 31 16.23 -13.62 -37.29
C ILE A 31 15.54 -13.62 -35.93
N ALA A 32 14.59 -14.54 -35.72
CA ALA A 32 13.86 -14.64 -34.45
C ALA A 32 14.72 -15.16 -33.29
N GLY A 33 15.82 -15.86 -33.58
CA GLY A 33 16.67 -16.53 -32.60
C GLY A 33 15.95 -17.63 -31.81
N LYS A 34 14.82 -18.15 -32.32
CA LYS A 34 13.92 -19.06 -31.61
C LYS A 34 13.70 -20.33 -32.40
N ARG A 35 13.75 -21.47 -31.70
CA ARG A 35 13.45 -22.79 -32.28
C ARG A 35 12.00 -22.92 -32.75
N VAL A 36 11.06 -22.30 -32.05
CA VAL A 36 9.62 -22.33 -32.36
C VAL A 36 9.17 -20.89 -32.59
N VAL A 37 8.80 -20.56 -33.82
CA VAL A 37 8.33 -19.23 -34.21
C VAL A 37 6.82 -19.25 -34.39
N LYS A 38 6.32 -20.28 -35.08
CA LYS A 38 4.89 -20.50 -35.29
C LYS A 38 4.41 -21.71 -34.47
N PRO A 39 3.15 -21.71 -34.00
CA PRO A 39 2.56 -22.88 -33.37
C PRO A 39 2.54 -24.14 -34.26
N SER A 40 2.60 -23.95 -35.59
CA SER A 40 2.67 -25.04 -36.58
C SER A 40 4.01 -25.78 -36.58
N ASP A 41 5.10 -25.15 -36.12
CA ASP A 41 6.45 -25.74 -36.20
C ASP A 41 6.61 -26.90 -35.21
N ASP A 42 6.02 -26.75 -34.01
CA ASP A 42 5.99 -27.74 -32.94
C ASP A 42 4.82 -27.42 -32.00
N PRO A 43 3.61 -27.97 -32.24
CA PRO A 43 2.43 -27.64 -31.44
C PRO A 43 2.58 -28.03 -29.97
N VAL A 44 3.36 -29.07 -29.67
CA VAL A 44 3.62 -29.52 -28.28
C VAL A 44 4.53 -28.53 -27.55
N ALA A 45 5.61 -28.08 -28.20
CA ALA A 45 6.46 -27.05 -27.63
C ALA A 45 5.76 -25.70 -27.57
N ALA A 46 4.96 -25.34 -28.57
CA ALA A 46 4.16 -24.11 -28.57
C ALA A 46 3.17 -24.07 -27.39
N ALA A 47 2.48 -25.17 -27.10
CA ALA A 47 1.62 -25.28 -25.92
C ALA A 47 2.39 -25.11 -24.61
N ARG A 48 3.58 -25.73 -24.48
CA ARG A 48 4.46 -25.56 -23.31
C ARG A 48 4.94 -24.12 -23.16
N ILE A 49 5.37 -23.48 -24.25
CA ILE A 49 5.79 -22.07 -24.27
C ILE A 49 4.63 -21.16 -23.85
N SER A 50 3.42 -21.42 -24.35
CA SER A 50 2.23 -20.65 -23.98
C SER A 50 1.93 -20.76 -22.48
N LYS A 51 2.01 -21.98 -21.91
CA LYS A 51 1.86 -22.20 -20.47
C LYS A 51 2.92 -21.43 -19.67
N LEU A 52 4.19 -21.51 -20.07
CA LEU A 52 5.29 -20.80 -19.41
C LEU A 52 5.13 -19.29 -19.50
N ARG A 53 4.69 -18.74 -20.65
CA ARG A 53 4.38 -17.31 -20.78
C ARG A 53 3.23 -16.89 -19.88
N GLY A 54 2.20 -17.71 -19.76
CA GLY A 54 1.10 -17.45 -18.83
C GLY A 54 1.56 -17.46 -17.37
N GLN A 55 2.45 -18.37 -17.00
CA GLN A 55 3.07 -18.39 -15.67
C GLN A 55 3.92 -17.13 -15.44
N LEU A 56 4.78 -16.76 -16.40
CA LEU A 56 5.60 -15.56 -16.34
C LEU A 56 4.75 -14.29 -16.17
N ALA A 57 3.69 -14.15 -16.97
CA ALA A 57 2.79 -12.99 -16.88
C ALA A 57 2.10 -12.88 -15.50
N ARG A 58 1.72 -14.02 -14.89
CA ARG A 58 1.20 -14.03 -13.52
C ARG A 58 2.26 -13.63 -12.50
N THR A 59 3.47 -14.17 -12.61
CA THR A 59 4.59 -13.78 -11.73
C THR A 59 4.93 -12.30 -11.86
N GLU A 60 4.95 -11.75 -13.08
CA GLU A 60 5.14 -10.32 -13.31
C GLU A 60 4.03 -9.48 -12.66
N GLN A 61 2.78 -9.95 -12.69
CA GLN A 61 1.68 -9.29 -11.99
C GLN A 61 1.85 -9.35 -10.47
N TYR A 62 2.29 -10.49 -9.91
CA TYR A 62 2.56 -10.60 -8.47
C TYR A 62 3.65 -9.64 -8.03
N ILE A 63 4.72 -9.49 -8.81
CA ILE A 63 5.79 -8.52 -8.51
C ILE A 63 5.23 -7.09 -8.48
N LYS A 64 4.39 -6.72 -9.46
CA LYS A 64 3.74 -5.39 -9.47
C LYS A 64 2.84 -5.18 -8.26
N ASN A 65 2.03 -6.18 -7.91
CA ASN A 65 1.16 -6.11 -6.73
C ASN A 65 1.99 -5.93 -5.45
N ILE A 66 3.13 -6.64 -5.32
CA ILE A 66 4.04 -6.51 -4.18
C ILE A 66 4.65 -5.11 -4.12
N ASP A 67 5.08 -4.55 -5.26
CA ASP A 67 5.69 -3.22 -5.31
C ASP A 67 4.68 -2.10 -5.00
N GLU A 68 3.44 -2.22 -5.49
CA GLU A 68 2.31 -1.35 -5.13
C GLU A 68 2.00 -1.47 -3.64
N GLY A 69 1.91 -2.69 -3.12
CA GLY A 69 1.69 -2.96 -1.69
C GLY A 69 2.76 -2.36 -0.80
N LYS A 70 4.05 -2.47 -1.18
CA LYS A 70 5.16 -1.84 -0.45
C LYS A 70 5.03 -0.32 -0.43
N THR A 71 4.72 0.29 -1.56
CA THR A 71 4.60 1.75 -1.66
C THR A 71 3.45 2.26 -0.78
N LEU A 72 2.33 1.54 -0.77
CA LEU A 72 1.20 1.85 0.10
C LEU A 72 1.56 1.69 1.58
N LEU A 73 2.20 0.58 1.96
CA LEU A 73 2.61 0.32 3.34
C LEU A 73 3.63 1.34 3.84
N SER A 74 4.62 1.72 3.02
CA SER A 74 5.59 2.77 3.39
C SER A 74 4.93 4.14 3.57
N ALA A 75 3.91 4.47 2.78
CA ALA A 75 3.14 5.70 2.96
C ALA A 75 2.33 5.67 4.27
N MET A 76 1.75 4.52 4.61
CA MET A 76 1.07 4.32 5.90
C MET A 76 2.06 4.43 7.07
N GLU A 77 3.20 3.74 7.01
CA GLU A 77 4.26 3.78 8.02
C GLU A 77 4.72 5.22 8.29
N THR A 78 4.96 6.01 7.24
CA THR A 78 5.34 7.43 7.38
C THR A 78 4.27 8.25 8.11
N ALA A 79 2.99 7.99 7.84
CA ALA A 79 1.90 8.68 8.52
C ALA A 79 1.79 8.25 9.99
N VAL A 80 1.95 6.96 10.28
CA VAL A 80 1.95 6.42 11.64
C VAL A 80 3.14 6.94 12.46
N ASP A 81 4.33 7.03 11.87
CA ASP A 81 5.49 7.62 12.51
C ASP A 81 5.27 9.09 12.87
N GLY A 82 4.62 9.88 12.00
CA GLY A 82 4.24 11.26 12.30
C GLY A 82 3.28 11.36 13.50
N ILE A 83 2.31 10.46 13.60
CA ILE A 83 1.39 10.38 14.75
C ILE A 83 2.16 10.01 16.02
N LYS A 84 3.08 9.04 15.94
CA LYS A 84 3.91 8.63 17.07
C LYS A 84 4.77 9.79 17.58
N GLU A 85 5.45 10.52 16.70
CA GLU A 85 6.26 11.68 17.08
C GLU A 85 5.40 12.76 17.77
N ALA A 86 4.19 12.99 17.26
CA ALA A 86 3.22 13.90 17.86
C ALA A 86 2.77 13.46 19.27
N LEU A 87 2.55 12.16 19.50
CA LEU A 87 2.22 11.64 20.83
C LEU A 87 3.38 11.72 21.81
N VAL A 88 4.60 11.41 21.37
CA VAL A 88 5.82 11.59 22.19
C VAL A 88 5.95 13.05 22.59
N ARG A 89 5.75 13.99 21.66
CA ARG A 89 5.79 15.42 21.95
C ARG A 89 4.72 15.84 22.96
N THR A 90 3.51 15.30 22.84
CA THR A 90 2.42 15.52 23.80
C THR A 90 2.85 15.07 25.20
N GLN A 91 3.46 13.88 25.30
CA GLN A 91 3.96 13.35 26.58
C GLN A 91 5.01 14.26 27.20
N GLU A 92 5.98 14.74 26.40
CA GLU A 92 7.01 15.67 26.85
C GLU A 92 6.39 16.96 27.43
N LEU A 93 5.41 17.53 26.74
CA LEU A 93 4.72 18.74 27.17
C LEU A 93 3.95 18.54 28.49
N ILE A 94 3.23 17.42 28.62
CA ILE A 94 2.48 17.12 29.84
C ILE A 94 3.44 16.93 31.02
N LEU A 95 4.54 16.19 30.81
CA LEU A 95 5.56 15.97 31.84
C LEU A 95 6.24 17.28 32.27
N ASP A 96 6.54 18.17 31.32
CA ASP A 96 7.06 19.51 31.61
C ASP A 96 6.11 20.28 32.54
N LYS A 97 4.81 20.31 32.22
CA LYS A 97 3.80 21.00 33.05
C LYS A 97 3.58 20.36 34.41
N LEU A 98 3.66 19.04 34.52
CA LEU A 98 3.61 18.33 35.80
C LEU A 98 4.85 18.56 36.66
N SER A 99 6.00 18.87 36.05
CA SER A 99 7.27 19.14 36.76
C SER A 99 7.31 20.52 37.42
N GLY A 100 6.49 21.47 36.95
CA GLY A 100 6.28 22.76 37.61
C GLY A 100 6.02 23.89 36.61
N ALA A 101 4.74 24.13 36.28
CA ALA A 101 4.34 25.35 35.57
C ALA A 101 4.12 26.49 36.58
N GLU A 102 4.82 27.61 36.40
CA GLU A 102 4.81 28.72 37.36
C GLU A 102 3.71 29.77 37.08
N SER A 103 3.17 29.84 35.86
CA SER A 103 2.19 30.85 35.49
C SER A 103 1.03 30.33 34.61
N GLU A 104 -0.13 30.97 34.71
CA GLU A 104 -1.29 30.71 33.84
C GLU A 104 -0.96 30.88 32.35
N GLN A 105 -0.06 31.81 32.04
CA GLN A 105 0.42 32.06 30.69
C GLN A 105 1.20 30.86 30.11
N ASP A 106 1.97 30.14 30.95
CA ASP A 106 2.70 28.95 30.51
C ASP A 106 1.77 27.77 30.19
N TRP A 107 0.62 27.70 30.86
CA TRP A 107 -0.43 26.72 30.59
C TRP A 107 -1.13 27.00 29.26
N GLN A 108 -1.44 28.27 28.99
CA GLN A 108 -2.04 28.66 27.70
C GLN A 108 -1.09 28.41 26.52
N ILE A 109 0.20 28.71 26.66
CA ILE A 109 1.19 28.42 25.61
C ILE A 109 1.26 26.91 25.31
N ALA A 110 1.17 26.05 26.33
CA ALA A 110 1.16 24.60 26.09
C ALA A 110 -0.16 24.09 25.50
N ALA A 111 -1.29 24.71 25.84
CA ALA A 111 -2.57 24.40 25.19
C ALA A 111 -2.52 24.76 23.69
N ASP A 112 -1.93 25.90 23.33
CA ASP A 112 -1.72 26.29 21.93
C ASP A 112 -0.76 25.33 21.21
N GLU A 113 0.29 24.85 21.88
CA GLU A 113 1.18 23.83 21.30
C GLU A 113 0.46 22.50 21.08
N LEU A 114 -0.38 22.07 22.03
CA LEU A 114 -1.23 20.88 21.88
C LEU A 114 -2.21 21.01 20.72
N ASP A 115 -2.78 22.18 20.46
CA ASP A 115 -3.63 22.41 19.29
C ASP A 115 -2.89 22.15 17.97
N ASN A 116 -1.66 22.63 17.86
CA ASN A 116 -0.83 22.37 16.68
C ASN A 116 -0.50 20.87 16.52
N ILE A 117 -0.30 20.17 17.65
CA ILE A 117 -0.06 18.73 17.65
C ILE A 117 -1.31 17.97 17.22
N ILE A 118 -2.50 18.33 17.72
CA ILE A 118 -3.78 17.73 17.32
C ILE A 118 -4.02 17.92 15.83
N GLU A 119 -3.77 19.11 15.30
CA GLU A 119 -3.89 19.37 13.86
C GLU A 119 -2.93 18.49 13.05
N SER A 120 -1.68 18.35 13.51
CA SER A 120 -0.69 17.47 12.88
C SER A 120 -1.13 16.01 12.88
N VAL A 121 -1.61 15.49 14.03
CA VAL A 121 -2.16 14.12 14.14
C VAL A 121 -3.31 13.93 13.17
N LEU A 122 -4.23 14.89 13.07
CA LEU A 122 -5.38 14.83 12.17
C LEU A 122 -4.94 14.85 10.70
N GLN A 123 -3.91 15.62 10.34
CA GLN A 123 -3.34 15.63 9.00
C GLN A 123 -2.73 14.27 8.64
N HIS A 124 -1.99 13.65 9.56
CA HIS A 124 -1.44 12.31 9.36
C HIS A 124 -2.52 11.23 9.32
N ALA A 125 -3.55 11.33 10.18
CA ALA A 125 -4.70 10.44 10.19
C ALA A 125 -5.54 10.52 8.90
N ASN A 126 -5.55 11.70 8.27
CA ASN A 126 -6.19 11.95 6.98
C ASN A 126 -5.20 11.92 5.80
N ALA A 127 -4.04 11.26 5.96
CA ALA A 127 -3.04 11.17 4.90
C ALA A 127 -3.60 10.51 3.62
N THR A 128 -3.19 11.06 2.47
CA THR A 128 -3.62 10.60 1.15
C THR A 128 -2.46 10.08 0.32
N HIS A 129 -2.68 8.98 -0.39
CA HIS A 129 -1.77 8.47 -1.41
C HIS A 129 -2.52 8.33 -2.73
N GLU A 130 -2.00 8.92 -3.81
CA GLU A 130 -2.63 8.92 -5.14
C GLU A 130 -4.11 9.37 -5.15
N GLY A 131 -4.46 10.31 -4.26
CA GLY A 131 -5.83 10.84 -4.14
C GLY A 131 -6.80 9.94 -3.38
N ARG A 132 -6.29 8.89 -2.71
CA ARG A 132 -7.07 8.02 -1.82
C ARG A 132 -6.61 8.18 -0.38
N TYR A 133 -7.55 8.23 0.55
CA TYR A 133 -7.22 8.23 1.98
C TYR A 133 -6.70 6.86 2.42
N LEU A 134 -5.57 6.85 3.12
CA LEU A 134 -4.88 5.64 3.54
C LEU A 134 -5.66 4.85 4.59
N PHE A 135 -6.27 5.55 5.56
CA PHE A 135 -6.92 4.94 6.73
C PHE A 135 -8.46 4.84 6.62
N ALA A 136 -9.04 5.19 5.46
CA ALA A 136 -10.50 5.20 5.27
C ALA A 136 -11.12 3.83 4.95
N GLY A 137 -10.31 2.76 4.94
CA GLY A 137 -10.75 1.44 4.50
C GLY A 137 -11.20 1.49 3.04
N PHE A 138 -12.34 0.89 2.72
CA PHE A 138 -12.88 0.93 1.35
C PHE A 138 -13.52 2.29 0.99
N ALA A 139 -13.79 3.16 1.96
CA ALA A 139 -14.33 4.51 1.75
C ALA A 139 -13.23 5.53 1.35
N SER A 140 -12.41 5.17 0.36
CA SER A 140 -11.18 5.90 -0.02
C SER A 140 -11.37 7.33 -0.57
N GLN A 141 -12.60 7.77 -0.84
CA GLN A 141 -12.92 9.09 -1.42
C GLN A 141 -13.38 10.13 -0.38
N SER A 142 -13.55 9.73 0.88
CA SER A 142 -13.94 10.61 1.97
C SER A 142 -12.89 10.59 3.08
N ALA A 143 -12.71 11.71 3.76
CA ALA A 143 -11.79 11.81 4.88
C ALA A 143 -12.17 10.77 5.97
N PRO A 144 -11.21 9.96 6.46
CA PRO A 144 -11.47 8.96 7.49
C PRO A 144 -11.82 9.55 8.84
N PHE A 145 -11.34 10.76 9.15
CA PHE A 145 -11.59 11.44 10.43
C PHE A 145 -12.17 12.83 10.21
N ASP A 146 -13.16 13.18 11.03
CA ASP A 146 -13.63 14.56 11.16
C ASP A 146 -12.74 15.40 12.09
N GLY A 147 -13.06 16.69 12.22
CA GLY A 147 -12.34 17.63 13.09
C GLY A 147 -12.37 17.27 14.57
N ASP A 148 -13.35 16.46 15.00
CA ASP A 148 -13.53 16.03 16.38
C ASP A 148 -12.88 14.64 16.63
N GLY A 149 -12.26 14.05 15.59
CA GLY A 149 -11.59 12.75 15.67
C GLY A 149 -12.50 11.55 15.50
N ASN A 150 -13.76 11.72 15.11
CA ASN A 150 -14.66 10.59 14.87
C ASN A 150 -14.28 9.89 13.57
N TYR A 151 -14.22 8.56 13.61
CA TYR A 151 -13.99 7.75 12.43
C TYR A 151 -15.24 7.70 11.55
N LEU A 152 -15.14 8.27 10.35
CA LEU A 152 -16.17 8.27 9.30
C LEU A 152 -15.90 7.24 8.19
N GLY A 153 -14.78 6.51 8.30
CA GLY A 153 -14.40 5.48 7.34
C GLY A 153 -15.22 4.19 7.48
N ARG A 154 -14.90 3.21 6.64
CA ARG A 154 -15.57 1.90 6.66
C ARG A 154 -14.63 0.84 7.21
N SER A 155 -14.93 0.39 8.43
CA SER A 155 -14.20 -0.66 9.15
C SER A 155 -14.56 -2.06 8.64
N GLY A 156 -13.66 -3.02 8.89
CA GLY A 156 -13.89 -4.45 8.71
C GLY A 156 -13.70 -5.00 7.31
N ASP A 157 -13.43 -4.15 6.31
CA ASP A 157 -13.17 -4.61 4.96
C ASP A 157 -11.65 -4.85 4.76
N GLU A 158 -11.27 -6.10 4.47
CA GLU A 158 -9.86 -6.47 4.23
C GLU A 158 -9.48 -6.24 2.75
N PHE A 159 -8.56 -5.31 2.49
CA PHE A 159 -7.98 -5.12 1.17
C PHE A 159 -6.78 -6.05 1.00
N LYS A 160 -6.96 -7.07 0.15
CA LYS A 160 -5.97 -8.12 -0.09
C LYS A 160 -5.40 -8.02 -1.50
N ILE A 161 -4.08 -8.11 -1.60
CA ILE A 161 -3.38 -8.28 -2.88
C ILE A 161 -2.87 -9.72 -3.00
N GLU A 162 -2.95 -10.27 -4.21
CA GLU A 162 -2.37 -11.58 -4.52
C GLU A 162 -0.86 -11.40 -4.77
N ILE A 163 -0.05 -12.07 -3.95
CA ILE A 163 1.42 -12.01 -4.01
C ILE A 163 2.04 -13.31 -4.56
N GLY A 164 1.22 -14.35 -4.74
CA GLY A 164 1.61 -15.67 -5.20
C GLY A 164 0.38 -16.50 -5.53
N GLU A 165 0.58 -17.70 -6.09
CA GLU A 165 -0.52 -18.58 -6.49
C GLU A 165 -1.34 -19.02 -5.27
N GLY A 166 -2.50 -18.38 -5.07
CA GLY A 166 -3.37 -18.61 -3.90
C GLY A 166 -2.88 -17.96 -2.60
N GLU A 167 -1.87 -17.10 -2.66
CA GLU A 167 -1.34 -16.36 -1.52
C GLU A 167 -1.79 -14.90 -1.56
N TYR A 168 -2.44 -14.47 -0.47
CA TYR A 168 -2.99 -13.12 -0.33
C TYR A 168 -2.39 -12.43 0.88
N MET A 169 -2.05 -11.15 0.74
CA MET A 169 -1.57 -10.30 1.81
C MET A 169 -2.53 -9.12 2.02
N ARG A 170 -2.92 -8.88 3.27
CA ARG A 170 -3.66 -7.67 3.67
C ARG A 170 -2.69 -6.50 3.65
N ILE A 171 -3.08 -5.39 3.03
CA ILE A 171 -2.24 -4.17 2.95
C ILE A 171 -2.96 -2.91 3.42
N ASN A 172 -4.14 -3.04 4.03
CA ASN A 172 -4.84 -1.92 4.64
C ASN A 172 -4.90 -2.04 6.16
N ILE A 173 -4.66 -0.93 6.82
CA ILE A 173 -4.98 -0.71 8.23
C ILE A 173 -6.14 0.28 8.25
N CYS A 174 -7.23 -0.05 8.95
CA CYS A 174 -8.35 0.88 9.07
C CYS A 174 -8.07 1.89 10.19
N GLY A 175 -8.53 3.13 10.02
CA GLY A 175 -8.27 4.19 10.97
C GLY A 175 -8.85 3.92 12.36
N ASP A 176 -9.94 3.17 12.46
CA ASP A 176 -10.47 2.73 13.75
C ASP A 176 -9.52 1.77 14.48
N GLU A 177 -8.93 0.80 13.77
CA GLU A 177 -7.92 -0.11 14.32
C GLU A 177 -6.65 0.65 14.76
N LEU A 178 -6.29 1.72 14.06
CA LEU A 178 -5.12 2.54 14.38
C LEU A 178 -5.35 3.51 15.55
N MET A 179 -6.47 4.24 15.55
CA MET A 179 -6.72 5.39 16.44
C MET A 179 -7.61 5.09 17.64
N ILE A 180 -8.24 3.91 17.68
CA ILE A 180 -9.06 3.49 18.80
C ILE A 180 -8.32 2.36 19.53
N THR A 181 -7.82 2.68 20.71
CA THR A 181 -7.14 1.73 21.59
C THR A 181 -8.12 0.63 21.99
N SER A 182 -7.62 -0.56 22.36
CA SER A 182 -8.46 -1.68 22.86
C SER A 182 -9.37 -1.34 24.05
N GLY A 183 -9.09 -0.25 24.77
CA GLY A 183 -9.93 0.34 25.82
C GLY A 183 -11.06 1.26 25.33
N GLY A 184 -11.21 1.49 24.02
CA GLY A 184 -12.21 2.39 23.44
C GLY A 184 -11.80 3.87 23.47
N ILE A 185 -10.55 4.18 23.80
CA ILE A 185 -10.01 5.54 23.83
C ILE A 185 -9.68 5.94 22.40
N ASN A 186 -10.27 7.03 21.93
CA ASN A 186 -9.91 7.65 20.66
C ASN A 186 -8.77 8.65 20.90
N ILE A 187 -7.64 8.44 20.22
CA ILE A 187 -6.42 9.23 20.42
C ILE A 187 -6.66 10.73 20.21
N ILE A 188 -7.47 11.12 19.21
CA ILE A 188 -7.77 12.53 18.93
C ILE A 188 -8.67 13.12 20.02
N GLN A 189 -9.65 12.37 20.52
CA GLN A 189 -10.48 12.83 21.64
C GLN A 189 -9.66 12.97 22.92
N MET A 190 -8.78 12.00 23.20
CA MET A 190 -7.85 12.06 24.32
C MET A 190 -6.96 13.31 24.25
N LEU A 191 -6.38 13.62 23.09
CA LEU A 191 -5.57 14.83 22.92
C LEU A 191 -6.39 16.12 23.12
N ASN A 192 -7.65 16.16 22.65
CA ASN A 192 -8.56 17.27 22.89
C ASN A 192 -8.87 17.44 24.39
N ASP A 193 -9.07 16.34 25.12
CA ASP A 193 -9.27 16.36 26.57
C ASP A 193 -8.01 16.88 27.30
N PHE A 194 -6.82 16.40 26.90
CA PHE A 194 -5.55 16.93 27.40
C PHE A 194 -5.43 18.44 27.17
N ARG A 195 -5.74 18.92 25.96
CA ARG A 195 -5.70 20.35 25.63
C ARG A 195 -6.67 21.16 26.51
N ASN A 196 -7.87 20.66 26.75
CA ASN A 196 -8.86 21.33 27.62
C ASN A 196 -8.40 21.38 29.10
N HIS A 197 -7.84 20.29 29.62
CA HIS A 197 -7.36 20.23 31.01
C HIS A 197 -6.06 21.02 31.23
N VAL A 198 -5.18 21.08 30.22
CA VAL A 198 -4.00 21.97 30.21
C VAL A 198 -4.44 23.44 30.21
N ALA A 199 -5.44 23.81 29.40
CA ALA A 199 -5.99 25.17 29.41
C ALA A 199 -6.64 25.55 30.75
N ALA A 200 -7.16 24.57 31.49
CA ALA A 200 -7.73 24.76 32.83
C ALA A 200 -6.68 24.72 33.96
N GLY A 201 -5.43 24.32 33.69
CA GLY A 201 -4.38 24.16 34.69
C GLY A 201 -4.59 22.98 35.66
N ASP A 202 -5.33 21.95 35.25
CA ASP A 202 -5.69 20.81 36.10
C ASP A 202 -4.58 19.73 36.13
N ALA A 203 -3.59 19.94 37.00
CA ALA A 203 -2.44 19.04 37.12
C ALA A 203 -2.77 17.65 37.71
N ASP A 204 -3.87 17.51 38.44
CA ASP A 204 -4.26 16.22 39.03
C ASP A 204 -4.87 15.31 37.96
N TRP A 205 -5.75 15.84 37.11
CA TRP A 205 -6.30 15.08 35.98
C TRP A 205 -5.21 14.60 35.00
N LEU A 206 -4.24 15.47 34.71
CA LEU A 206 -3.11 15.16 33.82
C LEU A 206 -2.22 14.03 34.35
N ARG A 207 -2.05 13.95 35.68
CA ARG A 207 -1.28 12.88 36.31
C ARG A 207 -2.00 11.53 36.23
N ASP A 208 -3.32 11.55 36.39
CA ASP A 208 -4.14 10.33 36.40
C ASP A 208 -4.31 9.72 35.00
N HIS A 209 -4.36 10.53 33.94
CA HIS A 209 -4.57 10.07 32.55
C HIS A 209 -3.27 9.89 31.75
N LEU A 210 -2.09 10.07 32.36
CA LEU A 210 -0.80 9.88 31.67
C LEU A 210 -0.59 8.41 31.25
N SER A 211 -1.21 7.45 31.94
CA SER A 211 -1.24 6.05 31.54
C SER A 211 -1.91 5.86 30.18
N ASP A 212 -2.99 6.60 29.92
CA ASP A 212 -3.80 6.42 28.72
C ASP A 212 -3.05 6.87 27.46
N LEU A 213 -2.20 7.89 27.62
CA LEU A 213 -1.27 8.32 26.57
C LEU A 213 -0.21 7.25 26.31
N HIS A 214 0.33 6.63 27.36
CA HIS A 214 1.30 5.55 27.22
C HIS A 214 0.68 4.33 26.53
N ASP A 215 -0.53 3.93 26.94
CA ASP A 215 -1.28 2.82 26.34
C ASP A 215 -1.60 3.10 24.85
N SER A 216 -1.90 4.35 24.51
CA SER A 216 -2.13 4.78 23.12
C SER A 216 -0.85 4.72 22.28
N LEU A 217 0.29 5.12 22.85
CA LEU A 217 1.59 5.03 22.19
C LEU A 217 2.00 3.57 21.99
N ASP A 218 1.80 2.72 23.00
CA ASP A 218 2.06 1.28 22.91
C ASP A 218 1.15 0.59 21.88
N HIS A 219 -0.12 1.02 21.78
CA HIS A 219 -1.04 0.53 20.75
C HIS A 219 -0.54 0.85 19.34
N ILE A 220 -0.07 2.07 19.10
CA ILE A 220 0.53 2.45 17.82
C ILE A 220 1.81 1.65 17.53
N LEU A 221 2.63 1.37 18.56
CA LEU A 221 3.85 0.57 18.40
C LEU A 221 3.59 -0.92 18.18
N SER A 222 2.42 -1.42 18.58
CA SER A 222 2.07 -2.84 18.49
C SER A 222 1.49 -3.26 17.14
N ASN A 223 1.05 -2.30 16.33
CA ASN A 223 0.50 -2.49 14.98
C ASN A 223 1.57 -2.34 13.91
#